data_AF-A0A4P8ILD6-F1
#
_entry.id   AF-A0A4P8ILD6-F1
#
_cell.length_a   1.000
_cell.length_b   1.000
_cell.length_c   1.000
_cell.angle_alpha   90.00
_cell.angle_beta   90.00
_cell.angle_gamma   90.00
#
_symmetry.space_group_name_H-M   'P 1'
#
loop_
_entity.id
_entity.type
_entity.pdbx_description
1 polymer ?
#
loop_
_entity_poly.entity_id
_entity_poly.type
_entity_poly.pdbx_seq_one_letter_code
_entity_poly.pdbx_strand_id
1 'polypeptide(L)' 'MDQTKIHFSSLNEIIKFVCQMEKSRYPVRLVNEHTCIDAKSLMGVIAVCDKNNLHIEINK' A
#
# COMPACT_ATOMS: atom_id res chain seq x y z
N MET A 1 -9.47 5.46 -12.09
CA MET A 1 -8.77 4.70 -11.03
C MET A 1 -7.30 5.03 -11.18
N ASP A 2 -6.73 5.82 -10.28
CA ASP A 2 -5.32 6.23 -10.38
C ASP A 2 -4.46 5.13 -9.77
N GLN A 3 -3.54 4.55 -10.56
CA GLN A 3 -2.56 3.56 -10.11
C GLN A 3 -1.17 4.19 -10.05
N THR A 4 -0.50 4.09 -8.90
CA THR A 4 0.88 4.58 -8.72
C THR A 4 1.79 3.45 -8.27
N LYS A 5 2.90 3.22 -8.97
CA LYS A 5 3.90 2.21 -8.57
C LYS A 5 4.63 2.68 -7.31
N ILE A 6 4.82 1.77 -6.37
CA ILE A 6 5.50 2.04 -5.09
C ILE A 6 6.57 0.98 -4.82
N HIS A 7 7.66 1.43 -4.20
CA HIS A 7 8.72 0.58 -3.67
C HIS A 7 9.06 1.06 -2.24
N PHE A 8 9.25 0.11 -1.33
CA PHE A 8 9.65 0.38 0.05
C PHE A 8 11.08 -0.13 0.25
N SER A 9 11.97 0.75 0.69
CA SER A 9 13.38 0.43 0.97
C SER A 9 13.65 0.05 2.43
N SER A 10 12.67 0.29 3.32
CA SER A 10 12.78 -0.06 4.74
C SER A 10 11.43 -0.23 5.43
N LEU A 11 11.42 -0.91 6.58
CA LEU A 11 10.25 -1.01 7.46
C LEU A 11 9.73 0.37 7.91
N ASN A 12 10.63 1.34 8.10
CA ASN A 12 10.26 2.69 8.53
C ASN A 12 9.45 3.43 7.45
N GLU A 13 9.75 3.20 6.16
CA GLU A 13 8.96 3.74 5.06
C GLU A 13 7.56 3.13 5.00
N ILE A 14 7.44 1.83 5.26
CA ILE A 14 6.15 1.12 5.36
C ILE A 14 5.30 1.72 6.48
N ILE A 15 5.87 1.90 7.67
CA ILE A 15 5.16 2.49 8.82
C ILE A 15 4.68 3.90 8.48
N LYS A 16 5.57 4.75 7.94
CA LYS A 16 5.20 6.11 7.53
C LYS A 16 4.08 6.10 6.49
N PHE A 17 4.17 5.23 5.49
CA PHE A 17 3.15 5.11 4.46
C PHE A 17 1.78 4.74 5.05
N VAL A 18 1.71 3.70 5.88
CA VAL A 18 0.45 3.25 6.50
C VAL A 18 -0.15 4.37 7.36
N CYS A 19 0.66 5.04 8.18
CA CYS A 19 0.20 6.18 8.99
C CYS A 19 -0.35 7.35 8.14
N GLN A 20 0.14 7.54 6.92
CA GLN A 20 -0.44 8.53 6.00
C GLN A 20 -1.75 8.02 5.38
N MET A 21 -1.82 6.74 5.01
CA MET A 21 -3.03 6.14 4.44
C MET A 21 -4.18 6.10 5.45
N GLU A 22 -3.91 5.87 6.74
CA GLU A 22 -4.93 5.93 7.80
C GLU A 22 -5.66 7.27 7.85
N LYS A 23 -4.97 8.37 7.53
CA LYS A 23 -5.55 9.73 7.47
C LYS A 23 -6.42 9.97 6.23
N SER A 24 -6.28 9.13 5.20
CA SER A 24 -7.09 9.24 3.99
C SER A 24 -8.55 8.89 4.27
N ARG A 25 -9.47 9.75 3.83
CA ARG A 25 -10.92 9.48 3.85
C ARG A 25 -11.36 8.50 2.76
N TYR A 26 -10.50 8.28 1.77
CA TYR A 26 -10.79 7.40 0.63
C TYR A 26 -10.30 5.98 0.90
N PRO A 27 -10.98 4.96 0.33
CA PRO A 27 -10.43 3.62 0.27
C PRO A 27 -9.12 3.63 -0.53
N VAL A 28 -8.03 3.20 0.11
CA VAL A 28 -6.72 3.03 -0.52
C VAL A 28 -6.35 1.56 -0.48
N ARG A 29 -6.05 1.00 -1.65
CA ARG A 29 -5.69 -0.41 -1.79
C ARG A 29 -4.27 -0.52 -2.31
N LEU A 30 -3.52 -1.48 -1.77
CA LEU A 30 -2.24 -1.88 -2.31
C LEU A 30 -2.47 -3.16 -3.13
N VAL A 31 -2.11 -3.13 -4.40
CA VAL A 31 -2.37 -4.20 -5.36
C VAL A 31 -1.09 -4.64 -6.05
N ASN A 32 -1.00 -5.92 -6.37
CA ASN A 32 -0.06 -6.48 -7.34
C ASN A 32 -0.81 -7.54 -8.19
N GLU A 33 -0.09 -8.28 -9.02
CA GLU A 33 -0.66 -9.30 -9.91
C GLU A 33 -1.48 -10.40 -9.20
N HIS A 34 -1.24 -10.62 -7.89
CA HIS A 34 -1.82 -11.75 -7.15
C HIS A 34 -2.61 -11.35 -5.91
N THR A 35 -2.46 -10.11 -5.43
CA THR A 35 -2.99 -9.69 -4.13
C THR A 35 -3.52 -8.27 -4.19
N CYS A 36 -4.61 -8.05 -3.45
CA CYS A 36 -5.21 -6.75 -3.23
C CYS A 36 -5.50 -6.65 -1.73
N ILE A 37 -4.86 -5.71 -1.05
CA ILE A 37 -4.97 -5.51 0.40
C ILE A 37 -5.35 -4.07 0.72
N ASP A 38 -5.90 -3.85 1.92
CA ASP A 38 -6.08 -2.50 2.46
C ASP A 38 -4.72 -1.87 2.77
N ALA A 39 -4.43 -0.72 2.18
CA ALA A 39 -3.18 0.01 2.40
C ALA A 39 -3.07 0.61 3.82
N LYS A 40 -4.16 0.59 4.60
CA LYS A 40 -4.19 0.97 6.02
C LYS A 40 -3.79 -0.18 6.96
N SER A 41 -3.69 -1.42 6.46
CA SER A 41 -3.29 -2.56 7.28
C SER A 41 -1.76 -2.71 7.30
N LEU A 42 -1.11 -2.35 8.41
CA LEU A 42 0.34 -2.51 8.57
C LEU A 42 0.79 -3.96 8.30
N MET A 43 0.11 -4.93 8.90
CA MET A 43 0.41 -6.35 8.72
C MET A 43 0.19 -6.79 7.27
N GLY A 44 -0.88 -6.30 6.63
CA GLY A 44 -1.13 -6.56 5.21
C GLY A 44 0.00 -6.04 4.33
N VAL A 45 0.39 -4.77 4.52
CA VAL A 45 1.44 -4.12 3.71
C VAL A 45 2.77 -4.83 3.89
N ILE A 46 3.14 -5.23 5.12
CA ILE A 46 4.35 -6.02 5.39
C ILE A 46 4.29 -7.39 4.69
N ALA A 47 3.13 -8.04 4.63
CA ALA A 47 2.99 -9.36 4.00
C ALA A 47 3.18 -9.34 2.47
N VAL A 48 3.08 -8.17 1.84
CA VAL A 48 3.19 -8.03 0.37
C VAL A 48 4.34 -7.14 -0.09
N CYS A 49 5.03 -6.44 0.81
CA CYS A 49 6.12 -5.53 0.46
C CYS A 49 7.37 -6.21 -0.11
N ASP A 50 7.55 -7.50 0.18
CA ASP A 50 8.63 -8.32 -0.40
C ASP A 50 8.34 -8.76 -1.85
N LYS A 51 7.11 -8.52 -2.33
CA LYS A 51 6.72 -8.85 -3.71
C LYS A 51 7.06 -7.67 -4.62
N ASN A 52 7.90 -7.92 -5.63
CA ASN A 52 8.13 -6.98 -6.71
C ASN A 52 6.79 -6.60 -7.39
N ASN A 53 6.67 -5.34 -7.84
CA ASN A 53 5.49 -4.76 -8.52
C ASN A 53 4.27 -4.45 -7.63
N LEU A 54 4.47 -3.66 -6.57
CA LEU A 54 3.36 -3.05 -5.84
C LEU A 54 2.85 -1.78 -6.53
N HIS A 55 1.53 -1.66 -6.61
CA HIS A 55 0.80 -0.49 -7.07
C HIS A 55 -0.18 -0.05 -5.99
N ILE A 56 -0.38 1.26 -5.85
CA ILE A 56 -1.42 1.83 -4.99
C ILE A 56 -2.58 2.25 -5.88
N GLU A 57 -3.78 1.84 -5.48
CA GLU A 57 -5.05 2.27 -6.06
C GLU A 57 -5.82 3.13 -5.06
N ILE A 58 -6.18 4.34 -5.48
CA ILE A 58 -7.05 5.25 -4.71
C ILE A 58 -8.36 5.40 -5.46
N ASN A 59 -9.47 4.99 -4.83
CA ASN A 59 -10.81 5.25 -5.36
C ASN A 59 -11.33 6.56 -4.76
N LYS A 60 -11.30 7.62 -5.58
CA LYS A 60 -11.80 8.96 -5.25
C LYS A 60 -13.29 9.09 -5.55
#